data_AF-A0A0N7ZAK8-F1
#
_entry.id   AF-A0A0N7ZAK8-F1
#
_cell.length_a   1.000
_cell.length_b   1.000
_cell.length_c   1.000
_cell.angle_alpha   90.00
_cell.angle_beta   90.00
_cell.angle_gamma   90.00
#
_symmetry.space_group_name_H-M   'P 1'
#
loop_
_entity.id
_entity.type
_entity.pdbx_description
1 polymer ?
#
loop_
_entity_poly.entity_id
_entity_poly.type
_entity_poly.pdbx_seq_one_letter_code
_entity_poly.pdbx_strand_id
1 'polypeptide(L)'
;MIAFHDPHLFNHLDNIGFIPELYAIPWFLTMYTHVFPLQKIFLLWDTLLLGEASLPLCVGVALLRQLKDRLLQFGFNECILLFSDMPDIDMERVVRESVQVFCSTPRSVTFRQHERPRPDPSQASPAHNAAQAGQQDLVMDGVSLPELKREKCPRVCGADLLELLAHKRSHSGRAKVLVVDVRSPEEFARGTLADAINMPADTSLGPDGTLLMGPQMEVLSSYRGKIIAVIGSRNGWDQVVKFAEAILVQEFPRVCTLHKGVEVFRASGALMVPS
;
A
#
# COMPACT_ATOMS: atom_id res chain seq x y z
N MET A 1 -0.68 5.89 0.09
CA MET A 1 0.80 5.88 0.09
C MET A 1 1.41 6.23 1.44
N ILE A 2 1.09 7.38 2.06
CA ILE A 2 1.67 7.71 3.36
C ILE A 2 1.30 6.68 4.45
N ALA A 3 0.04 6.22 4.51
CA ALA A 3 -0.39 5.12 5.41
C ALA A 3 0.48 3.86 5.29
N PHE A 4 0.91 3.50 4.07
CA PHE A 4 1.77 2.35 3.82
C PHE A 4 3.20 2.55 4.31
N HIS A 5 3.72 3.78 4.30
CA HIS A 5 5.13 4.06 4.58
C HIS A 5 5.40 4.66 5.96
N ASP A 6 4.45 5.40 6.50
CA ASP A 6 4.55 6.08 7.79
C ASP A 6 3.17 6.14 8.45
N PRO A 7 2.71 5.03 9.04
CA PRO A 7 1.38 4.94 9.62
C PRO A 7 1.22 5.86 10.85
N HIS A 8 2.29 6.12 11.61
CA HIS A 8 2.27 7.07 12.72
C HIS A 8 1.93 8.49 12.24
N LEU A 9 2.62 8.97 11.20
CA LEU A 9 2.32 10.27 10.60
C LEU A 9 0.92 10.28 9.97
N PHE A 10 0.54 9.23 9.25
CA PHE A 10 -0.79 9.13 8.66
C PHE A 10 -1.91 9.20 9.71
N ASN A 11 -1.82 8.40 10.78
CA ASN A 11 -2.83 8.37 11.84
C ASN A 11 -2.96 9.74 12.51
N HIS A 12 -1.85 10.43 12.78
CA HIS A 12 -1.88 11.79 13.30
C HIS A 12 -2.65 12.75 12.37
N LEU A 13 -2.28 12.80 11.08
CA LEU A 13 -2.92 13.68 10.11
C LEU A 13 -4.41 13.34 9.92
N ASP A 14 -4.77 12.06 9.90
CA ASP A 14 -6.15 11.58 9.80
C ASP A 14 -6.97 11.99 11.04
N ASN A 15 -6.40 11.85 12.25
CA ASN A 15 -7.05 12.21 13.51
C ASN A 15 -7.36 13.72 13.61
N ILE A 16 -6.49 14.57 13.08
CA ILE A 16 -6.72 16.02 13.05
C ILE A 16 -7.54 16.47 11.82
N GLY A 17 -7.98 15.54 10.97
CA GLY A 17 -8.75 15.83 9.76
C GLY A 17 -7.95 16.54 8.65
N PHE A 18 -6.63 16.40 8.64
CA PHE A 18 -5.73 17.07 7.69
C PHE A 18 -5.46 16.19 6.46
N ILE A 19 -6.38 16.27 5.50
CA ILE A 19 -6.39 15.39 4.31
C ILE A 19 -5.45 15.88 3.18
N PRO A 20 -4.94 14.98 2.33
CA PRO A 20 -4.04 15.32 1.22
C PRO A 20 -4.54 16.40 0.26
N GLU A 21 -5.85 16.50 0.04
CA GLU A 21 -6.47 17.50 -0.83
C GLU A 21 -6.15 18.94 -0.39
N LEU A 22 -5.83 19.17 0.88
CA LEU A 22 -5.52 20.49 1.42
C LEU A 22 -4.12 20.99 1.03
N TYR A 23 -3.18 20.10 0.76
CA TYR A 23 -1.78 20.48 0.54
C TYR A 23 -1.14 19.89 -0.72
N ALA A 24 -1.62 18.76 -1.23
CA ALA A 24 -0.94 17.99 -2.27
C ALA A 24 -1.47 18.23 -3.69
N ILE A 25 -2.61 18.91 -3.87
CA ILE A 25 -3.14 19.20 -5.22
C ILE A 25 -2.10 19.93 -6.10
N PRO A 26 -1.47 21.03 -5.63
CA PRO A 26 -0.45 21.72 -6.42
C PRO A 26 0.78 20.85 -6.68
N TRP A 27 1.12 19.94 -5.77
CA TRP A 27 2.31 19.09 -5.88
C TRP A 27 2.25 18.23 -7.14
N PHE A 28 1.10 17.58 -7.36
CA PHE A 28 0.94 16.67 -8.48
C PHE A 28 0.56 17.39 -9.77
N LEU A 29 -0.25 18.46 -9.70
CA LEU A 29 -0.63 19.23 -10.90
C LEU A 29 0.53 20.01 -11.50
N THR A 30 1.43 20.53 -10.66
CA THR A 30 2.56 21.36 -11.10
C THR A 30 3.90 20.62 -11.03
N MET A 31 3.89 19.31 -10.76
CA MET A 31 5.13 18.54 -10.59
C MET A 31 6.11 19.24 -9.63
N TYR A 32 5.56 19.69 -8.50
CA TYR A 32 6.22 20.41 -7.40
C TYR A 32 6.72 21.83 -7.70
N THR A 33 6.62 22.35 -8.93
CA THR A 33 7.18 23.67 -9.29
C THR A 33 6.53 24.85 -8.60
N HIS A 34 5.27 24.71 -8.18
CA HIS A 34 4.59 25.76 -7.42
C HIS A 34 5.13 25.90 -6.00
N VAL A 35 5.78 24.85 -5.45
CA VAL A 35 6.18 24.78 -4.04
C VAL A 35 7.66 25.12 -3.85
N PHE A 36 8.52 24.71 -4.79
CA PHE A 36 9.96 24.88 -4.64
C PHE A 36 10.57 25.81 -5.70
N PRO A 37 11.63 26.55 -5.34
CA PRO A 37 12.37 27.36 -6.29
C PRO A 37 13.02 26.49 -7.37
N LEU A 38 13.24 27.08 -8.55
CA LEU A 38 13.67 26.38 -9.77
C LEU A 38 14.94 25.53 -9.60
N GLN A 39 15.92 26.01 -8.83
CA GLN A 39 17.18 25.27 -8.58
C GLN A 39 16.94 23.90 -7.92
N LYS A 40 16.01 23.84 -6.97
CA LYS A 40 15.61 22.62 -6.28
C LYS A 40 14.81 21.69 -7.20
N ILE A 41 13.96 22.29 -8.04
CA ILE A 41 13.16 21.57 -9.02
C ILE A 41 14.04 20.85 -10.04
N PHE A 42 15.14 21.44 -10.52
CA PHE A 42 16.01 20.77 -11.47
C PHE A 42 16.60 19.47 -10.92
N LEU A 43 17.05 19.45 -9.67
CA LEU A 43 17.53 18.23 -8.99
C LEU A 43 16.44 17.16 -8.90
N LEU A 44 15.20 17.57 -8.66
CA LEU A 44 14.06 16.67 -8.56
C LEU A 44 13.62 16.13 -9.94
N TRP A 45 13.61 16.99 -10.95
CA TRP A 45 13.11 16.69 -12.29
C TRP A 45 14.00 15.70 -13.05
N ASP A 46 15.31 15.73 -12.84
CA ASP A 46 16.21 14.72 -13.43
C ASP A 46 15.77 13.30 -13.06
N THR A 47 15.32 13.11 -11.81
CA THR A 47 14.81 11.81 -11.35
C THR A 47 13.38 11.57 -11.81
N LEU A 48 12.50 12.57 -11.76
CA LEU A 48 11.09 12.43 -12.14
C LEU A 48 10.88 12.14 -13.62
N LEU A 49 11.65 12.78 -14.51
CA LEU A 49 11.52 12.64 -15.96
C LEU A 49 12.06 11.30 -16.48
N LEU A 50 13.05 10.71 -15.78
CA LEU A 50 13.58 9.38 -16.07
C LEU A 50 12.82 8.26 -15.36
N GLY A 51 12.11 8.61 -14.28
CA GLY A 51 11.39 7.68 -13.42
C GLY A 51 10.06 7.21 -13.99
N GLU A 52 9.43 6.28 -13.26
CA GLU A 52 8.09 5.83 -13.57
C GLU A 52 7.06 6.88 -13.16
N ALA A 53 5.87 6.83 -13.77
CA ALA A 53 4.82 7.80 -13.49
C ALA A 53 4.42 7.84 -11.99
N SER A 54 4.70 6.80 -11.20
CA SER A 54 4.38 6.70 -9.75
C SER A 54 5.36 7.44 -8.86
N LEU A 55 6.54 7.78 -9.37
CA LEU A 55 7.59 8.43 -8.61
C LEU A 55 7.18 9.77 -7.96
N PRO A 56 6.34 10.64 -8.58
CA PRO A 56 5.77 11.79 -7.88
C PRO A 56 5.08 11.41 -6.56
N LEU A 57 4.34 10.30 -6.49
CA LEU A 57 3.72 9.85 -5.22
C LEU A 57 4.79 9.55 -4.16
N CYS A 58 5.92 8.97 -4.57
CA CYS A 58 7.04 8.66 -3.68
C CYS A 58 7.77 9.93 -3.20
N VAL A 59 7.89 10.96 -4.04
CA VAL A 59 8.40 12.28 -3.67
C VAL A 59 7.50 12.91 -2.61
N GLY A 60 6.17 12.85 -2.77
CA GLY A 60 5.23 13.32 -1.76
C GLY A 60 5.42 12.65 -0.40
N VAL A 61 5.65 11.33 -0.37
CA VAL A 61 5.95 10.60 0.87
C VAL A 61 7.28 11.05 1.49
N ALA A 62 8.33 11.22 0.68
CA ALA A 62 9.64 11.67 1.17
C ALA A 62 9.58 13.10 1.76
N LEU A 63 8.82 13.99 1.14
CA LEU A 63 8.55 15.33 1.67
C LEU A 63 7.86 15.29 3.04
N LEU A 64 6.78 14.51 3.14
CA LEU A 64 6.06 14.35 4.40
C LEU A 64 6.95 13.76 5.51
N ARG A 65 7.85 12.83 5.16
CA ARG A 65 8.82 12.26 6.12
C ARG A 65 9.84 13.27 6.63
N GLN A 66 10.34 14.17 5.79
CA GLN A 66 11.23 15.24 6.26
C GLN A 66 10.51 16.23 7.18
N LEU A 67 9.21 16.45 6.97
CA LEU A 67 8.40 17.32 7.81
C LEU A 67 7.81 16.64 9.05
N LYS A 68 7.98 15.32 9.19
CA LYS A 68 7.30 14.48 10.17
C LYS A 68 7.38 15.02 11.59
N ASP A 69 8.58 15.35 12.07
CA ASP A 69 8.79 15.75 13.46
C ASP A 69 8.01 17.01 13.81
N ARG A 70 7.84 17.94 12.86
CA ARG A 70 7.01 19.14 13.03
C ARG A 70 5.53 18.82 12.91
N LEU A 71 5.14 18.04 11.90
CA LEU A 71 3.75 17.67 11.66
C LEU A 71 3.12 16.95 12.86
N LEU A 72 3.86 16.05 13.51
CA LEU A 72 3.39 15.33 14.70
C LEU A 72 3.15 16.23 15.92
N GLN A 73 3.73 17.43 15.94
CA GLN A 73 3.55 18.41 17.02
C GLN A 73 2.43 19.42 16.71
N PHE A 74 1.91 19.41 15.47
CA PHE A 74 1.01 20.42 14.95
C PHE A 74 -0.43 19.91 14.88
N GLY A 75 -1.38 20.79 15.18
CA GLY A 75 -2.79 20.60 14.88
C GLY A 75 -3.11 21.01 13.44
N PHE A 76 -4.41 21.05 13.12
CA PHE A 76 -4.89 21.37 11.77
C PHE A 76 -4.39 22.74 11.27
N ASN A 77 -4.52 23.79 12.09
CA ASN A 77 -4.19 25.16 11.69
C ASN A 77 -2.68 25.35 11.52
N GLU A 78 -1.88 24.77 12.41
CA GLU A 78 -0.42 24.82 12.34
C GLU A 78 0.10 24.06 11.11
N CYS A 79 -0.57 22.96 10.70
CA CYS A 79 -0.27 22.28 9.45
C CYS A 79 -0.58 23.15 8.23
N ILE A 80 -1.73 23.86 8.20
CA ILE A 80 -2.04 24.80 7.11
C ILE A 80 -0.94 25.86 6.97
N LEU A 81 -0.48 26.43 8.09
CA LEU A 81 0.61 27.40 8.09
C LEU A 81 1.92 26.80 7.58
N LEU A 82 2.29 25.60 8.06
CA LEU A 82 3.52 24.91 7.63
C LEU A 82 3.57 24.64 6.12
N PHE A 83 2.45 24.25 5.51
CA PHE A 83 2.40 24.00 4.07
C PHE A 83 2.25 25.27 3.23
N SER A 84 1.71 26.35 3.83
CA SER A 84 1.65 27.67 3.18
C SER A 84 3.02 28.35 3.14
N ASP A 85 3.82 28.17 4.21
CA ASP A 85 5.19 28.65 4.35
C ASP A 85 6.16 27.46 4.46
N MET A 86 6.33 26.77 3.34
CA MET A 86 7.10 25.53 3.28
C MET A 86 8.55 25.77 3.75
N PRO A 87 9.04 25.05 4.76
CA PRO A 87 10.40 25.24 5.26
C PRO A 87 11.45 24.79 4.25
N ASP A 88 12.72 25.07 4.56
CA ASP A 88 13.82 24.63 3.73
C ASP A 88 13.91 23.08 3.68
N ILE A 89 13.66 22.51 2.51
CA ILE A 89 13.71 21.07 2.24
C ILE A 89 15.04 20.67 1.61
N ASP A 90 15.67 19.62 2.13
CA ASP A 90 16.83 18.96 1.53
C ASP A 90 16.38 18.10 0.34
N MET A 91 16.59 18.60 -0.87
CA MET A 91 16.13 17.93 -2.09
C MET A 91 16.92 16.70 -2.47
N GLU A 92 18.21 16.64 -2.15
CA GLU A 92 19.00 15.44 -2.40
C GLU A 92 18.48 14.29 -1.53
N ARG A 93 18.14 14.59 -0.28
CA ARG A 93 17.51 13.61 0.60
C ARG A 93 16.14 13.18 0.10
N VAL A 94 15.29 14.10 -0.39
CA VAL A 94 13.99 13.74 -0.98
C VAL A 94 14.18 12.81 -2.18
N VAL A 95 15.11 13.11 -3.09
CA VAL A 95 15.37 12.27 -4.26
C VAL A 95 15.80 10.87 -3.81
N ARG A 96 16.80 10.76 -2.92
CA ARG A 96 17.26 9.45 -2.41
C ARG A 96 16.13 8.67 -1.72
N GLU A 97 15.37 9.31 -0.84
CA GLU A 97 14.28 8.66 -0.11
C GLU A 97 13.12 8.28 -1.04
N SER A 98 12.81 9.08 -2.07
CA SER A 98 11.75 8.78 -3.03
C SER A 98 12.05 7.51 -3.83
N VAL A 99 13.32 7.30 -4.21
CA VAL A 99 13.77 6.06 -4.89
C VAL A 99 13.67 4.87 -3.94
N GLN A 100 14.06 5.02 -2.67
CA GLN A 100 13.92 3.94 -1.68
C GLN A 100 12.45 3.58 -1.43
N VAL A 101 11.58 4.59 -1.32
CA VAL A 101 10.13 4.42 -1.22
C VAL A 101 9.65 3.63 -2.43
N PHE A 102 9.95 4.09 -3.65
CA PHE A 102 9.60 3.44 -4.90
C PHE A 102 10.06 1.97 -4.97
N CYS A 103 11.34 1.68 -4.73
CA CYS A 103 11.89 0.32 -4.79
C CYS A 103 11.33 -0.63 -3.73
N SER A 104 10.79 -0.08 -2.62
CA SER A 104 10.23 -0.88 -1.54
C SER A 104 8.70 -1.01 -1.61
N THR A 105 8.07 -0.48 -2.66
CA THR A 105 6.61 -0.50 -2.82
C THR A 105 6.21 -1.42 -3.96
N PRO A 106 5.31 -2.39 -3.74
CA PRO A 106 4.75 -3.19 -4.82
C PRO A 106 4.12 -2.30 -5.89
N ARG A 107 4.29 -2.63 -7.17
CA ARG A 107 3.85 -1.75 -8.27
C ARG A 107 2.35 -1.46 -8.20
N SER A 108 1.55 -2.49 -7.93
CA SER A 108 0.09 -2.42 -7.82
C SER A 108 -0.40 -1.52 -6.68
N VAL A 109 0.40 -1.28 -5.62
CA VAL A 109 0.06 -0.32 -4.55
C VAL A 109 -0.04 1.11 -5.07
N THR A 110 0.62 1.41 -6.19
CA THR A 110 0.56 2.71 -6.87
C THR A 110 -0.26 2.68 -8.16
N PHE A 111 -1.11 1.66 -8.34
CA PHE A 111 -1.92 1.50 -9.55
C PHE A 111 -2.80 2.71 -9.84
N ARG A 112 -2.89 3.06 -11.13
CA ARG A 112 -3.74 4.14 -11.63
C ARG A 112 -4.44 3.69 -12.90
N GLN A 113 -5.77 3.77 -12.88
CA GLN A 113 -6.64 3.32 -13.97
C GLN A 113 -6.40 4.02 -15.32
N HIS A 114 -5.85 5.24 -15.30
CA HIS A 114 -5.58 6.04 -16.50
C HIS A 114 -4.08 6.14 -16.85
N GLU A 115 -3.23 5.40 -16.15
CA GLU A 115 -1.83 5.28 -16.55
C GLU A 115 -1.75 4.52 -17.87
N ARG A 116 -0.89 4.97 -18.78
CA ARG A 116 -0.68 4.28 -20.05
C ARG A 116 -0.18 2.87 -19.78
N PRO A 117 -0.84 1.83 -20.32
CA PRO A 117 -0.34 0.47 -20.20
C PRO A 117 1.08 0.40 -20.72
N ARG A 118 1.94 -0.31 -19.99
CA ARG A 118 3.28 -0.58 -20.49
C ARG A 118 3.18 -1.47 -21.72
N PRO A 119 4.04 -1.25 -22.73
CA PRO A 119 4.20 -2.24 -23.77
C PRO A 119 4.69 -3.53 -23.11
N ASP A 120 3.86 -4.57 -23.17
CA ASP A 120 4.18 -5.89 -22.66
C ASP A 120 5.07 -6.59 -23.69
N PRO A 121 6.34 -6.91 -23.37
CA PRO A 121 7.23 -7.60 -24.30
C PRO A 121 6.70 -8.99 -24.71
N SER A 122 5.77 -9.57 -23.94
CA SER A 122 5.20 -10.90 -24.21
C SER A 122 4.03 -10.89 -25.20
N GLN A 123 3.48 -9.73 -25.56
CA GLN A 123 2.39 -9.60 -26.56
C GLN A 123 2.86 -9.82 -28.01
N ALA A 124 4.14 -10.07 -28.26
CA ALA A 124 4.68 -10.36 -29.59
C ALA A 124 4.48 -11.82 -30.06
N SER A 125 3.95 -12.73 -29.22
CA SER A 125 3.87 -14.16 -29.54
C SER A 125 2.42 -14.71 -29.55
N PRO A 126 1.95 -15.33 -30.66
CA PRO A 126 0.55 -15.75 -30.85
C PRO A 126 0.12 -17.02 -30.07
N ALA A 127 0.96 -17.58 -29.19
CA ALA A 127 0.68 -18.82 -28.45
C ALA A 127 0.03 -18.63 -27.05
N HIS A 128 -0.33 -17.40 -26.65
CA HIS A 128 -0.64 -17.07 -25.25
C HIS A 128 -2.12 -17.01 -24.85
N ASN A 129 -3.07 -17.21 -25.77
CA ASN A 129 -4.48 -16.85 -25.53
C ASN A 129 -5.24 -17.73 -24.51
N ALA A 130 -4.76 -18.93 -24.17
CA ALA A 130 -5.42 -19.81 -23.18
C ALA A 130 -4.90 -19.65 -21.74
N ALA A 131 -3.65 -19.22 -21.55
CA ALA A 131 -3.05 -18.94 -20.24
C ALA A 131 -3.44 -17.56 -19.68
N GLN A 132 -3.94 -16.66 -20.53
CA GLN A 132 -4.31 -15.29 -20.17
C GLN A 132 -5.57 -15.19 -19.31
N ALA A 133 -6.54 -16.11 -19.42
CA ALA A 133 -7.80 -16.03 -18.68
C ALA A 133 -7.59 -16.11 -17.15
N GLY A 134 -6.67 -16.96 -16.68
CA GLY A 134 -6.32 -17.07 -15.27
C GLY A 134 -5.45 -15.94 -14.74
N GLN A 135 -4.75 -15.20 -15.63
CA GLN A 135 -3.92 -14.05 -15.28
C GLN A 135 -4.70 -12.73 -15.24
N GLN A 136 -5.82 -12.62 -15.96
CA GLN A 136 -6.67 -11.42 -15.95
C GLN A 136 -7.27 -11.10 -14.57
N ASP A 137 -7.61 -12.13 -13.78
CA ASP A 137 -8.14 -11.91 -12.43
C ASP A 137 -7.06 -11.46 -11.43
N LEU A 138 -5.79 -11.73 -11.73
CA LEU A 138 -4.64 -11.41 -10.86
C LEU A 138 -4.16 -9.97 -10.99
N VAL A 139 -4.61 -9.22 -12.01
CA VAL A 139 -4.20 -7.82 -12.24
C VAL A 139 -5.21 -6.82 -11.64
N MET A 140 -4.73 -5.59 -11.42
CA MET A 140 -5.57 -4.47 -10.98
C MET A 140 -6.54 -4.04 -12.08
N ASP A 141 -7.75 -3.64 -11.69
CA ASP A 141 -8.63 -2.80 -12.51
C ASP A 141 -9.09 -1.54 -11.75
N GLY A 142 -9.86 -0.70 -12.46
CA GLY A 142 -10.37 0.56 -11.93
C GLY A 142 -11.36 0.32 -10.78
N VAL A 143 -11.13 1.01 -9.67
CA VAL A 143 -12.03 1.06 -8.51
C VAL A 143 -12.80 2.38 -8.56
N SER A 144 -14.06 2.39 -8.12
CA SER A 144 -14.84 3.63 -8.14
C SER A 144 -14.24 4.67 -7.20
N LEU A 145 -14.40 5.96 -7.53
CA LEU A 145 -13.89 7.05 -6.71
C LEU A 145 -14.43 7.03 -5.25
N PRO A 146 -15.72 6.73 -5.00
CA PRO A 146 -16.23 6.62 -3.63
C PRO A 146 -15.58 5.50 -2.83
N GLU A 147 -15.32 4.35 -3.44
CA GLU A 147 -14.60 3.24 -2.78
C GLU A 147 -13.16 3.61 -2.48
N LEU A 148 -12.46 4.19 -3.46
CA LEU A 148 -11.07 4.61 -3.29
C LEU A 148 -10.90 5.65 -2.17
N LYS A 149 -11.85 6.59 -2.03
CA LYS A 149 -11.85 7.60 -0.96
C LYS A 149 -12.12 7.02 0.43
N ARG A 150 -12.80 5.87 0.51
CA ARG A 150 -13.09 5.19 1.78
C ARG A 150 -11.90 4.40 2.33
N GLU A 151 -10.95 4.03 1.46
CA GLU A 151 -9.87 3.12 1.80
C GLU A 151 -8.61 3.87 2.25
N LYS A 152 -8.14 3.59 3.47
CA LYS A 152 -6.90 4.16 4.00
C LYS A 152 -5.66 3.35 3.60
N CYS A 153 -5.79 2.03 3.53
CA CYS A 153 -4.75 1.11 3.09
C CYS A 153 -4.81 0.91 1.57
N PRO A 154 -3.68 0.92 0.85
CA PRO A 154 -3.68 0.66 -0.58
C PRO A 154 -3.98 -0.82 -0.90
N ARG A 155 -4.37 -1.09 -2.15
CA ARG A 155 -4.57 -2.45 -2.65
C ARG A 155 -3.30 -3.02 -3.29
N VAL A 156 -3.11 -4.33 -3.21
CA VAL A 156 -2.11 -5.11 -3.97
C VAL A 156 -2.83 -6.11 -4.87
N CYS A 157 -2.34 -6.33 -6.08
CA CYS A 157 -2.94 -7.32 -6.98
C CYS A 157 -2.45 -8.75 -6.68
N GLY A 158 -3.15 -9.74 -7.21
CA GLY A 158 -2.80 -11.14 -7.02
C GLY A 158 -1.42 -11.48 -7.62
N ALA A 159 -1.08 -10.93 -8.79
CA ALA A 159 0.20 -11.19 -9.45
C ALA A 159 1.38 -10.71 -8.60
N ASP A 160 1.34 -9.45 -8.15
CA ASP A 160 2.37 -8.88 -7.26
C ASP A 160 2.45 -9.66 -5.94
N LEU A 161 1.32 -10.07 -5.37
CA LEU A 161 1.33 -10.85 -4.13
C LEU A 161 2.00 -12.22 -4.31
N LEU A 162 1.74 -12.92 -5.41
CA LEU A 162 2.39 -14.19 -5.73
C LEU A 162 3.88 -14.02 -5.98
N GLU A 163 4.30 -12.97 -6.69
CA GLU A 163 5.72 -12.65 -6.92
C GLU A 163 6.43 -12.39 -5.58
N LEU A 164 5.80 -11.62 -4.69
CA LEU A 164 6.32 -11.33 -3.36
C LEU A 164 6.45 -12.58 -2.48
N LEU A 165 5.54 -13.54 -2.60
CA LEU A 165 5.59 -14.83 -1.91
C LEU A 165 6.64 -15.77 -2.51
N ALA A 166 6.85 -15.73 -3.83
CA ALA A 166 7.84 -16.54 -4.53
C ALA A 166 9.29 -16.09 -4.29
N HIS A 167 9.52 -14.80 -4.06
CA HIS A 167 10.87 -14.29 -3.83
C HIS A 167 11.47 -14.78 -2.51
N LYS A 168 12.70 -15.33 -2.61
CA LYS A 168 13.46 -15.88 -1.50
C LYS A 168 13.48 -14.92 -0.30
N ARG A 169 13.29 -15.54 0.87
CA ARG A 169 13.41 -15.00 2.23
C ARG A 169 14.49 -13.90 2.31
N SER A 170 14.26 -12.90 3.16
CA SER A 170 15.24 -11.85 3.47
C SER A 170 16.62 -12.44 3.82
N HIS A 171 17.66 -11.61 3.88
CA HIS A 171 18.98 -11.99 4.39
C HIS A 171 18.93 -12.70 5.76
N SER A 172 17.87 -12.45 6.55
CA SER A 172 17.58 -13.10 7.84
C SER A 172 16.83 -14.45 7.74
N GLY A 173 16.56 -14.97 6.54
CA GLY A 173 15.83 -16.23 6.35
C GLY A 173 14.32 -16.15 6.61
N ARG A 174 13.74 -14.97 6.88
CA ARG A 174 12.28 -14.80 7.05
C ARG A 174 11.57 -14.31 5.77
N ALA A 175 10.32 -14.71 5.58
CA ALA A 175 9.46 -14.24 4.49
C ALA A 175 9.33 -12.71 4.50
N LYS A 176 9.25 -12.09 3.31
CA LYS A 176 9.14 -10.64 3.12
C LYS A 176 7.70 -10.12 3.24
N VAL A 177 6.74 -11.04 3.20
CA VAL A 177 5.31 -10.77 3.27
C VAL A 177 4.68 -11.69 4.31
N LEU A 178 3.72 -11.16 5.06
CA LEU A 178 2.75 -11.94 5.81
C LEU A 178 1.40 -11.81 5.13
N VAL A 179 0.73 -12.95 4.91
CA VAL A 179 -0.65 -12.99 4.45
C VAL A 179 -1.55 -13.19 5.66
N VAL A 180 -2.49 -12.28 5.87
CA VAL A 180 -3.48 -12.35 6.95
C VAL A 180 -4.85 -12.56 6.33
N ASP A 181 -5.38 -13.77 6.47
CA ASP A 181 -6.68 -14.15 5.93
C ASP A 181 -7.76 -13.92 7.00
N VAL A 182 -8.64 -12.95 6.72
CA VAL A 182 -9.65 -12.48 7.69
C VAL A 182 -11.00 -13.17 7.54
N ARG A 183 -11.09 -14.17 6.66
CA ARG A 183 -12.28 -15.00 6.50
C ARG A 183 -12.52 -15.89 7.71
N SER A 184 -13.70 -16.49 7.77
CA SER A 184 -14.01 -17.47 8.82
C SER A 184 -13.05 -18.67 8.76
N PRO A 185 -12.87 -19.40 9.87
CA PRO A 185 -12.03 -20.60 9.89
C PRO A 185 -12.48 -21.66 8.87
N GLU A 186 -13.77 -21.77 8.60
CA GLU A 186 -14.33 -22.71 7.62
C GLU A 186 -13.97 -22.32 6.19
N GLU A 187 -14.00 -21.03 5.85
CA GLU A 187 -13.60 -20.54 4.53
C GLU A 187 -12.09 -20.63 4.33
N PHE A 188 -11.31 -20.37 5.38
CA PHE A 188 -9.86 -20.55 5.40
C PHE A 188 -9.47 -22.01 5.15
N ALA A 189 -10.12 -22.95 5.84
CA ALA A 189 -9.88 -24.39 5.71
C ALA A 189 -10.20 -24.93 4.31
N ARG A 190 -11.09 -24.27 3.54
CA ARG A 190 -11.38 -24.64 2.15
C ARG A 190 -10.28 -24.29 1.17
N GLY A 191 -9.34 -23.42 1.56
CA GLY A 191 -8.20 -23.05 0.74
C GLY A 191 -7.76 -21.61 0.98
N THR A 192 -6.46 -21.41 1.17
CA THR A 192 -5.83 -20.10 1.37
C THR A 192 -4.44 -20.07 0.69
N LEU A 193 -3.71 -18.96 0.80
CA LEU A 193 -2.33 -18.88 0.32
C LEU A 193 -1.34 -19.55 1.27
N ALA A 194 -0.21 -19.98 0.72
CA ALA A 194 0.88 -20.57 1.51
C ALA A 194 1.35 -19.65 2.64
N ASP A 195 1.63 -20.24 3.80
CA ASP A 195 2.10 -19.54 5.01
C ASP A 195 1.17 -18.41 5.52
N ALA A 196 -0.08 -18.36 5.06
CA ALA A 196 -1.07 -17.41 5.55
C ALA A 196 -1.51 -17.77 6.98
N ILE A 197 -1.75 -16.74 7.80
CA ILE A 197 -2.38 -16.90 9.11
C ILE A 197 -3.87 -16.57 9.01
N ASN A 198 -4.70 -17.31 9.74
CA ASN A 198 -6.12 -17.00 9.86
C ASN A 198 -6.38 -16.10 11.08
N MET A 199 -6.92 -14.92 10.83
CA MET A 199 -7.36 -13.98 11.85
C MET A 199 -8.78 -13.48 11.50
N PRO A 200 -9.83 -14.28 11.75
CA PRO A 200 -11.19 -13.92 11.36
C PRO A 200 -11.59 -12.56 11.92
N ALA A 201 -12.09 -11.66 11.07
CA ALA A 201 -12.37 -10.28 11.47
C ALA A 201 -13.37 -10.19 12.63
N ASP A 202 -14.40 -11.04 12.62
CA ASP A 202 -15.50 -11.02 13.59
C ASP A 202 -15.07 -11.46 15.01
N THR A 203 -13.96 -12.19 15.14
CA THR A 203 -13.46 -12.68 16.44
C THR A 203 -12.12 -12.08 16.84
N SER A 204 -11.41 -11.46 15.90
CA SER A 204 -10.08 -10.86 16.12
C SER A 204 -10.13 -9.35 16.35
N LEU A 205 -11.29 -8.72 16.12
CA LEU A 205 -11.53 -7.30 16.41
C LEU A 205 -12.44 -7.14 17.64
N GLY A 206 -12.10 -6.18 18.50
CA GLY A 206 -12.93 -5.74 19.61
C GLY A 206 -14.15 -4.93 19.14
N PRO A 207 -15.09 -4.62 20.05
CA PRO A 207 -16.28 -3.84 19.73
C PRO A 207 -15.97 -2.40 19.26
N ASP A 208 -14.78 -1.90 19.60
CA ASP A 208 -14.23 -0.61 19.18
C ASP A 208 -13.39 -0.69 17.88
N GLY A 209 -13.32 -1.87 17.26
CA GLY A 209 -12.53 -2.11 16.05
C GLY A 209 -11.03 -2.27 16.32
N THR A 210 -10.61 -2.42 17.58
CA THR A 210 -9.20 -2.67 17.93
C THR A 210 -8.81 -4.15 17.75
N LEU A 211 -7.55 -4.42 17.44
CA LEU A 211 -7.04 -5.79 17.35
C LEU A 211 -6.95 -6.43 18.75
N LEU A 212 -7.60 -7.58 18.91
CA LEU A 212 -7.54 -8.34 20.15
C LEU A 212 -6.21 -9.09 20.28
N MET A 213 -5.77 -9.29 21.53
CA MET A 213 -4.56 -10.06 21.82
C MET A 213 -4.79 -11.56 21.58
N GLY A 214 -3.76 -12.23 21.07
CA GLY A 214 -3.77 -13.67 20.85
C GLY A 214 -2.52 -14.17 20.13
N PRO A 215 -2.37 -15.49 19.93
CA PRO A 215 -1.16 -16.08 19.33
C PRO A 215 -0.85 -15.51 17.93
N GLN A 216 -1.88 -15.27 17.12
CA GLN A 216 -1.70 -14.69 15.78
C GLN A 216 -1.24 -13.24 15.82
N MET A 217 -1.56 -12.50 16.89
CA MET A 217 -1.06 -11.14 17.08
C MET A 217 0.45 -11.11 17.32
N GLU A 218 1.01 -12.13 17.99
CA GLU A 218 2.46 -12.27 18.14
C GLU A 218 3.14 -12.53 16.79
N VAL A 219 2.52 -13.38 15.95
CA VAL A 219 2.99 -13.62 14.59
C VAL A 219 2.95 -12.32 13.77
N LEU A 220 1.82 -11.62 13.77
CA LEU A 220 1.69 -10.31 13.11
C LEU A 220 2.76 -9.31 13.56
N SER A 221 2.98 -9.21 14.87
CA SER A 221 4.01 -8.36 15.48
C SER A 221 5.42 -8.72 15.02
N SER A 222 5.72 -10.01 14.83
CA SER A 222 7.02 -10.47 14.33
C SER A 222 7.31 -10.07 12.86
N TYR A 223 6.29 -9.63 12.13
CA TYR A 223 6.37 -9.13 10.76
C TYR A 223 6.32 -7.59 10.67
N ARG A 224 6.33 -6.86 11.79
CA ARG A 224 6.35 -5.39 11.77
C ARG A 224 7.52 -4.87 10.92
N GLY A 225 7.23 -3.95 10.00
CA GLY A 225 8.21 -3.42 9.04
C GLY A 225 8.31 -4.18 7.71
N LYS A 226 7.66 -5.34 7.58
CA LYS A 226 7.48 -6.10 6.34
C LYS A 226 6.10 -5.85 5.74
N ILE A 227 5.86 -6.31 4.52
CA ILE A 227 4.54 -6.19 3.89
C ILE A 227 3.56 -7.11 4.61
N ILE A 228 2.39 -6.56 4.95
CA ILE A 228 1.26 -7.29 5.51
C ILE A 228 0.12 -7.19 4.49
N ALA A 229 -0.24 -8.30 3.87
CA ALA A 229 -1.32 -8.39 2.91
C ALA A 229 -2.56 -8.98 3.58
N VAL A 230 -3.57 -8.14 3.80
CA VAL A 230 -4.87 -8.55 4.35
C VAL A 230 -5.74 -9.05 3.22
N ILE A 231 -6.20 -10.30 3.32
CA ILE A 231 -6.99 -10.97 2.29
C ILE A 231 -8.34 -11.40 2.88
N GLY A 232 -9.37 -11.39 2.04
CA GLY A 232 -10.68 -11.92 2.40
C GLY A 232 -11.51 -12.26 1.16
N SER A 233 -12.75 -12.71 1.35
CA SER A 233 -13.65 -12.93 0.22
C SER A 233 -14.00 -11.59 -0.45
N ARG A 234 -14.18 -11.60 -1.77
CA ARG A 234 -14.75 -10.47 -2.51
C ARG A 234 -16.06 -9.95 -1.89
N ASN A 235 -16.88 -10.84 -1.35
CA ASN A 235 -18.16 -10.49 -0.74
C ASN A 235 -18.03 -9.93 0.69
N GLY A 236 -16.86 -10.11 1.32
CA GLY A 236 -16.53 -9.63 2.67
C GLY A 236 -15.64 -8.38 2.67
N TRP A 237 -15.69 -7.55 1.61
CA TRP A 237 -14.76 -6.42 1.45
C TRP A 237 -14.72 -5.46 2.64
N ASP A 238 -15.88 -5.16 3.23
CA ASP A 238 -15.95 -4.26 4.38
C ASP A 238 -15.20 -4.81 5.61
N GLN A 239 -15.19 -6.13 5.82
CA GLN A 239 -14.39 -6.76 6.88
C GLN A 239 -12.89 -6.64 6.60
N VAL A 240 -12.47 -6.83 5.34
CA VAL A 240 -11.07 -6.68 4.91
C VAL A 240 -10.57 -5.26 5.15
N VAL A 241 -11.34 -4.24 4.74
CA VAL A 241 -10.98 -2.84 4.94
C VAL A 241 -10.91 -2.49 6.42
N LYS A 242 -11.94 -2.84 7.21
CA LYS A 242 -11.96 -2.60 8.67
C LYS A 242 -10.78 -3.26 9.37
N PHE A 243 -10.44 -4.50 9.01
CA PHE A 243 -9.31 -5.20 9.62
C PHE A 243 -7.97 -4.57 9.24
N ALA A 244 -7.79 -4.18 7.98
CA ALA A 244 -6.58 -3.46 7.55
C ALA A 244 -6.43 -2.10 8.25
N GLU A 245 -7.52 -1.38 8.49
CA GLU A 245 -7.53 -0.15 9.26
C GLU A 245 -7.19 -0.38 10.73
N ALA A 246 -7.70 -1.46 11.34
CA ALA A 246 -7.34 -1.84 12.71
C ALA A 246 -5.83 -2.10 12.87
N ILE A 247 -5.20 -2.76 11.88
CA ILE A 247 -3.74 -2.94 11.83
C ILE A 247 -3.02 -1.59 11.65
N LEU A 248 -3.55 -0.71 10.79
CA LEU A 248 -2.97 0.61 10.52
C LEU A 248 -2.99 1.53 11.75
N VAL A 249 -4.09 1.53 12.51
CA VAL A 249 -4.22 2.30 13.76
C VAL A 249 -3.17 1.87 14.79
N GLN A 250 -2.79 0.60 14.80
CA GLN A 250 -1.69 0.06 15.63
C GLN A 250 -0.28 0.34 15.03
N GLU A 251 -0.19 1.25 14.07
CA GLU A 251 1.03 1.73 13.44
C GLU A 251 1.89 0.64 12.79
N PHE A 252 1.27 -0.41 12.26
CA PHE A 252 1.97 -1.36 11.42
C PHE A 252 2.19 -0.72 10.04
N PRO A 253 3.44 -0.56 9.59
CA PRO A 253 3.71 -0.07 8.25
C PRO A 253 3.48 -1.18 7.22
N ARG A 254 3.39 -0.79 5.95
CA ARG A 254 3.32 -1.67 4.77
C ARG A 254 2.11 -2.60 4.74
N VAL A 255 0.98 -2.13 5.27
CA VAL A 255 -0.31 -2.82 5.23
C VAL A 255 -1.00 -2.55 3.90
N CYS A 256 -1.47 -3.60 3.23
CA CYS A 256 -2.23 -3.51 2.00
C CYS A 256 -3.35 -4.56 1.97
N THR A 257 -4.37 -4.34 1.14
CA THR A 257 -5.50 -5.26 0.96
C THR A 257 -5.41 -5.96 -0.41
N LEU A 258 -5.78 -7.24 -0.49
CA LEU A 258 -5.80 -7.95 -1.77
C LEU A 258 -6.96 -7.47 -2.65
N HIS A 259 -6.63 -6.99 -3.84
CA HIS A 259 -7.62 -6.61 -4.85
C HIS A 259 -8.45 -7.82 -5.30
N LYS A 260 -9.78 -7.64 -5.42
CA LYS A 260 -10.78 -8.64 -5.88
C LYS A 260 -10.99 -9.89 -5.01
N GLY A 261 -10.35 -9.95 -3.83
CA GLY A 261 -10.52 -11.05 -2.86
C GLY A 261 -9.74 -12.30 -3.21
N VAL A 262 -9.73 -13.28 -2.30
CA VAL A 262 -8.97 -14.55 -2.40
C VAL A 262 -9.36 -15.36 -3.65
N GLU A 263 -10.56 -15.15 -4.19
CA GLU A 263 -11.09 -15.85 -5.34
C GLU A 263 -10.26 -15.67 -6.62
N VAL A 264 -9.46 -14.60 -6.72
CA VAL A 264 -8.56 -14.37 -7.86
C VAL A 264 -7.54 -15.48 -8.07
N PHE A 265 -7.23 -16.23 -7.01
CA PHE A 265 -6.24 -17.30 -7.09
C PHE A 265 -6.81 -18.65 -7.55
N ARG A 266 -8.14 -18.80 -7.69
CA ARG A 266 -8.78 -20.07 -8.07
C ARG A 266 -8.24 -20.64 -9.38
N ALA A 267 -8.09 -19.79 -10.40
CA ALA A 267 -7.59 -20.21 -11.70
C ALA A 267 -6.07 -20.45 -11.73
N SER A 268 -5.33 -19.84 -10.80
CA SER A 268 -3.87 -19.97 -10.70
C SER A 268 -3.39 -21.23 -9.98
N GLY A 269 -4.28 -21.91 -9.25
CA GLY A 269 -3.92 -23.06 -8.42
C GLY A 269 -3.08 -22.72 -7.19
N ALA A 270 -2.93 -21.43 -6.84
CA ALA A 270 -2.13 -20.99 -5.71
C ALA A 270 -2.78 -21.23 -4.33
N LEU A 271 -4.08 -21.61 -4.31
CA LEU A 271 -4.79 -21.93 -3.08
C LEU A 271 -4.46 -23.34 -2.62
N MET A 272 -4.07 -23.47 -1.35
CA MET A 272 -3.76 -24.71 -0.68
C MET A 272 -4.67 -24.91 0.52
N VAL A 273 -4.99 -26.17 0.83
CA VAL A 273 -5.66 -26.51 2.08
C VAL A 273 -4.63 -26.40 3.21
N PRO A 274 -4.88 -25.56 4.23
CA PRO A 274 -3.96 -25.46 5.36
C PRO A 274 -3.89 -26.79 6.10
N SER A 275 -2.66 -27.23 6.41
CA SER A 275 -2.34 -28.48 7.11
C SER A 275 -2.55 -28.41 8.61
#